data_AF-A0AAD3TF70-F1
#
_entry.id   AF-A0AAD3TF70-F1
#
_cell.length_a   1.000
_cell.length_b   1.000
_cell.length_c   1.000
_cell.angle_alpha   90.00
_cell.angle_beta   90.00
_cell.angle_gamma   90.00
#
_symmetry.space_group_name_H-M   'P 1'
#
loop_
_entity.id
_entity.type
_entity.pdbx_description
1 polymer ?
#
loop_
_entity_poly.entity_id
_entity_poly.type
_entity_poly.pdbx_seq_one_letter_code
_entity_poly.pdbx_strand_id
1 'polypeptide(L)'
;MNIFSVDGECDGPLGLPGRIFSPKLLEWTPNVQYYSRKEYLRLTHAKHYIAQGSLAFPVFEPSGRTSVGVLELIVNSQTINYAPEVDKVCKALEAVNLRTLGILDYPKIQICNEGRQNAFAEILEALIEECETYKLPPAQTWILRRHRSALAYGGVWKNSSSSFDGRCMEQVYMSNFATAFYVVDVDVWGFYEACAEYHLQRGQGVTGRAFSSLGMYFCGDIAQSAKLSTL
;
A
#
# COMPACT_ATOMS: atom_id res chain seq x y z
N MET A 1 -15.86 -19.74 15.45
CA MET A 1 -16.22 -19.01 14.21
C MET A 1 -15.77 -17.57 14.41
N ASN A 2 -14.91 -17.04 13.54
CA ASN A 2 -14.50 -15.63 13.62
C ASN A 2 -15.51 -14.82 12.79
N ILE A 3 -16.13 -13.81 13.41
CA ILE A 3 -17.06 -12.89 12.73
C ILE A 3 -16.25 -11.65 12.37
N PHE A 4 -16.32 -11.23 11.10
CA PHE A 4 -15.67 -10.02 10.60
C PHE A 4 -16.76 -9.02 10.23
N SER A 5 -16.71 -7.79 10.78
CA SER A 5 -17.56 -6.69 10.29
C SER A 5 -17.12 -6.34 8.87
N VAL A 6 -18.05 -6.41 7.93
CA VAL A 6 -17.82 -6.09 6.51
C VAL A 6 -18.28 -4.66 6.20
N ASP A 7 -19.22 -4.16 6.99
CA ASP A 7 -19.73 -2.81 7.05
C ASP A 7 -19.22 -2.10 8.31
N GLY A 8 -18.97 -0.79 8.19
CA GLY A 8 -18.50 0.07 9.28
C GLY A 8 -19.60 0.46 10.28
N GLU A 9 -20.71 -0.31 10.33
CA GLU A 9 -21.84 -0.05 11.23
C GLU A 9 -21.54 -0.49 12.67
N CYS A 10 -20.54 -1.35 12.87
CA CYS A 10 -19.97 -1.59 14.20
C CYS A 10 -18.87 -0.56 14.50
N ASP A 11 -18.89 0.01 15.70
CA ASP A 11 -18.02 1.07 16.23
C ASP A 11 -16.52 0.66 16.40
N GLY A 12 -16.09 -0.37 15.68
CA GLY A 12 -14.75 -0.96 15.73
C GLY A 12 -14.05 -0.99 14.37
N PRO A 13 -12.71 -1.14 14.35
CA PRO A 13 -11.96 -1.22 13.10
C PRO A 13 -12.41 -2.44 12.29
N LEU A 14 -12.56 -2.25 10.97
CA LEU A 14 -12.90 -3.33 10.05
C LEU A 14 -11.87 -4.47 10.17
N GLY A 15 -12.37 -5.72 10.16
CA GLY A 15 -11.52 -6.89 9.99
C GLY A 15 -10.86 -6.89 8.61
N LEU A 16 -9.83 -7.72 8.42
CA LEU A 16 -9.10 -7.80 7.15
C LEU A 16 -10.06 -7.89 5.92
N PRO A 17 -11.09 -8.77 5.88
CA PRO A 17 -12.00 -8.79 4.73
C PRO A 17 -12.70 -7.44 4.47
N GLY A 18 -13.17 -6.76 5.52
CA GLY A 18 -13.82 -5.45 5.39
C GLY A 18 -12.86 -4.36 4.90
N ARG A 19 -11.61 -4.37 5.38
CA ARG A 19 -10.55 -3.43 4.95
C ARG A 19 -10.11 -3.62 3.52
N ILE A 20 -10.30 -4.80 2.95
CA ILE A 20 -9.96 -5.08 1.55
C ILE A 20 -11.16 -4.82 0.64
N PHE A 21 -12.32 -5.34 1.02
CA PHE A 21 -13.52 -5.34 0.20
C PHE A 21 -14.09 -3.95 -0.03
N SER A 22 -14.24 -3.16 1.05
CA SER A 22 -14.91 -1.86 1.01
C SER A 22 -14.09 -0.79 0.28
N PRO A 23 -12.82 -0.54 0.62
CA PRO A 23 -12.01 0.45 -0.09
C PRO A 23 -11.41 -0.09 -1.40
N LYS A 24 -11.52 -1.41 -1.67
CA LYS A 24 -10.95 -2.08 -2.85
C LYS A 24 -9.44 -1.91 -2.92
N LEU A 25 -8.75 -2.20 -1.82
CA LEU A 25 -7.29 -2.08 -1.70
C LEU A 25 -6.68 -3.41 -1.30
N LEU A 26 -5.51 -3.72 -1.82
CA LEU A 26 -4.71 -4.83 -1.33
C LEU A 26 -4.07 -4.49 0.04
N GLU A 27 -3.77 -5.50 0.84
CA GLU A 27 -2.98 -5.38 2.08
C GLU A 27 -2.04 -6.57 2.13
N TRP A 28 -0.77 -6.36 2.49
CA TRP A 28 0.12 -7.47 2.78
C TRP A 28 1.05 -7.20 3.93
N THR A 29 1.66 -8.27 4.42
CA THR A 29 2.64 -8.20 5.49
C THR A 29 3.63 -9.35 5.41
N PRO A 30 4.92 -9.08 5.64
CA PRO A 30 5.93 -10.14 5.73
C PRO A 30 5.73 -11.01 6.97
N ASN A 31 5.09 -10.48 8.03
CA ASN A 31 4.87 -11.23 9.26
C ASN A 31 3.67 -10.68 10.06
N VAL A 32 2.57 -11.44 10.08
CA VAL A 32 1.35 -11.18 10.86
C VAL A 32 1.60 -11.25 12.36
N GLN A 33 2.68 -11.87 12.81
CA GLN A 33 2.97 -12.00 14.24
C GLN A 33 3.37 -10.68 14.89
N TYR A 34 3.77 -9.68 14.09
CA TYR A 34 4.02 -8.32 14.54
C TYR A 34 2.73 -7.50 14.75
N TYR A 35 1.57 -8.04 14.39
CA TYR A 35 0.31 -7.31 14.48
C TYR A 35 -0.23 -7.42 15.90
N SER A 36 -0.88 -6.35 16.36
CA SER A 36 -1.70 -6.43 17.55
C SER A 36 -2.93 -7.30 17.29
N ARG A 37 -3.52 -7.83 18.38
CA ARG A 37 -4.80 -8.57 18.28
C ARG A 37 -5.94 -7.74 17.67
N LYS A 38 -5.84 -6.41 17.72
CA LYS A 38 -6.82 -5.50 17.12
C LYS A 38 -6.69 -5.45 15.59
N GLU A 39 -5.47 -5.56 15.07
CA GLU A 39 -5.18 -5.43 13.63
C GLU A 39 -5.33 -6.77 12.89
N TYR A 40 -4.93 -7.86 13.55
CA TYR A 40 -5.05 -9.22 13.04
C TYR A 40 -5.79 -10.11 14.05
N LEU A 41 -7.11 -10.17 13.91
CA LEU A 41 -7.99 -10.92 14.82
C LEU A 41 -7.62 -12.41 14.95
N ARG A 42 -6.98 -12.98 13.92
CA ARG A 42 -6.52 -14.38 13.88
C ARG A 42 -5.12 -14.59 14.46
N LEU A 43 -4.53 -13.61 15.16
CA LEU A 43 -3.14 -13.68 15.62
C LEU A 43 -2.81 -14.95 16.41
N THR A 44 -3.72 -15.42 17.27
CA THR A 44 -3.53 -16.67 18.03
C THR A 44 -3.42 -17.88 17.10
N HIS A 45 -4.26 -17.97 16.07
CA HIS A 45 -4.21 -19.05 15.09
C HIS A 45 -2.95 -18.96 14.24
N ALA A 46 -2.59 -17.74 13.79
CA ALA A 46 -1.37 -17.53 13.03
C ALA A 46 -0.11 -17.98 13.80
N LYS A 47 -0.03 -17.68 15.11
CA LYS A 47 1.06 -18.17 15.96
C LYS A 47 1.06 -19.70 16.09
N HIS A 48 -0.12 -20.32 16.22
CA HIS A 48 -0.24 -21.76 16.36
C HIS A 48 0.20 -22.53 15.10
N TYR A 49 -0.14 -22.00 13.92
CA TYR A 49 0.19 -22.62 12.63
C TYR A 49 1.45 -22.06 11.98
N ILE A 50 2.24 -21.26 12.72
CA ILE A 50 3.49 -20.65 12.24
C ILE A 50 3.25 -19.85 10.93
N ALA A 51 2.07 -19.24 10.80
CA ALA A 51 1.83 -18.29 9.73
C ALA A 51 2.70 -17.06 9.97
N GLN A 52 3.44 -16.67 8.94
CA GLN A 52 4.31 -15.51 8.92
C GLN A 52 3.68 -14.49 7.98
N GLY A 53 3.82 -14.63 6.67
CA GLY A 53 3.24 -13.66 5.75
C GLY A 53 1.73 -13.78 5.54
N SER A 54 1.11 -12.67 5.17
CA SER A 54 -0.28 -12.62 4.71
C SER A 54 -0.41 -11.59 3.60
N LEU A 55 -1.16 -11.92 2.54
CA LEU A 55 -1.38 -11.07 1.37
C LEU A 55 -2.86 -11.19 0.97
N ALA A 56 -3.58 -10.08 1.00
CA ALA A 56 -5.02 -10.04 0.80
C ALA A 56 -5.41 -9.11 -0.35
N PHE A 57 -6.35 -9.57 -1.17
CA PHE A 57 -6.72 -8.96 -2.44
C PHE A 57 -8.24 -8.82 -2.57
N PRO A 58 -8.74 -7.70 -3.11
CA PRO A 58 -10.11 -7.64 -3.59
C PRO A 58 -10.22 -8.41 -4.91
N VAL A 59 -11.20 -9.31 -5.00
CA VAL A 59 -11.49 -10.07 -6.23
C VAL A 59 -12.66 -9.40 -6.93
N PHE A 60 -12.53 -9.17 -8.23
CA PHE A 60 -13.52 -8.51 -9.07
C PHE A 60 -14.05 -9.44 -10.15
N GLU A 61 -15.27 -9.15 -10.60
CA GLU A 61 -15.78 -9.62 -11.88
C GLU A 61 -14.86 -9.20 -13.04
N PRO A 62 -14.95 -9.83 -14.24
CA PRO A 62 -14.15 -9.45 -15.41
C PRO A 62 -14.19 -7.95 -15.75
N SER A 63 -15.33 -7.31 -15.47
CA SER A 63 -15.55 -5.88 -15.71
C SER A 63 -14.70 -4.96 -14.84
N GLY A 64 -14.15 -5.46 -13.72
CA GLY A 64 -13.41 -4.69 -12.71
C GLY A 64 -14.27 -3.74 -11.88
N ARG A 65 -15.60 -3.73 -12.08
CA ARG A 65 -16.50 -2.74 -11.45
C ARG A 65 -16.92 -3.15 -10.05
N THR A 66 -17.22 -4.44 -9.87
CA THR A 66 -17.81 -4.99 -8.66
C THR A 66 -16.83 -5.95 -7.99
N SER A 67 -16.57 -5.71 -6.70
CA SER A 67 -15.83 -6.67 -5.88
C SER A 67 -16.78 -7.80 -5.50
N VAL A 68 -16.38 -9.03 -5.77
CA VAL A 68 -17.14 -10.26 -5.49
C VAL A 68 -16.62 -10.99 -4.26
N GLY A 69 -15.46 -10.61 -3.74
CA GLY A 69 -14.91 -11.20 -2.54
C GLY A 69 -13.51 -10.72 -2.20
N VAL A 70 -12.90 -11.40 -1.22
CA VAL A 70 -11.53 -11.16 -0.79
C VAL A 70 -10.78 -12.49 -0.84
N LEU A 71 -9.64 -12.50 -1.52
CA LEU A 71 -8.71 -13.62 -1.51
C LEU A 71 -7.58 -13.29 -0.53
N GLU A 72 -7.30 -14.17 0.42
CA GLU A 72 -6.16 -14.03 1.33
C GLU A 72 -5.24 -15.24 1.19
N LEU A 73 -3.98 -14.96 0.89
CA LEU A 73 -2.89 -15.92 0.91
C LEU A 73 -2.18 -15.82 2.25
N ILE A 74 -2.02 -16.97 2.91
CA ILE A 74 -1.22 -17.12 4.13
C ILE A 74 0.03 -17.91 3.78
N VAL A 75 1.19 -17.39 4.14
CA VAL A 75 2.48 -18.06 3.94
C VAL A 75 3.17 -18.27 5.29
N ASN A 76 3.92 -19.36 5.40
CA ASN A 76 4.68 -19.72 6.59
C ASN A 76 6.14 -19.21 6.54
N SER A 77 6.52 -18.50 5.48
CA SER A 77 7.81 -17.85 5.31
C SER A 77 7.68 -16.33 5.42
N GLN A 78 8.73 -15.68 5.90
CA GLN A 78 8.90 -14.24 5.82
C GLN A 78 9.41 -13.88 4.43
N THR A 79 8.53 -13.33 3.61
CA THR A 79 8.88 -12.77 2.30
C THR A 79 8.58 -11.27 2.33
N ILE A 80 9.51 -10.46 1.85
CA ILE A 80 9.37 -9.00 1.81
C ILE A 80 8.80 -8.53 0.47
N ASN A 81 9.21 -9.18 -0.63
CA ASN A 81 8.74 -8.93 -1.99
C ASN A 81 7.71 -9.99 -2.39
N TYR A 82 6.46 -9.57 -2.60
CA TYR A 82 5.36 -10.46 -3.02
C TYR A 82 4.98 -10.30 -4.49
N ALA A 83 5.69 -9.46 -5.27
CA ALA A 83 5.34 -9.22 -6.66
C ALA A 83 5.21 -10.50 -7.52
N PRO A 84 6.09 -11.52 -7.38
CA PRO A 84 5.92 -12.78 -8.09
C PRO A 84 4.64 -13.53 -7.69
N GLU A 85 4.27 -13.50 -6.41
CA GLU A 85 3.05 -14.12 -5.88
C GLU A 85 1.81 -13.38 -6.39
N VAL A 86 1.84 -12.05 -6.43
CA VAL A 86 0.75 -11.24 -7.00
C VAL A 86 0.54 -11.57 -8.47
N ASP A 87 1.60 -11.63 -9.28
CA ASP A 87 1.49 -11.97 -10.71
C ASP A 87 0.88 -13.36 -10.94
N LYS A 88 1.26 -14.36 -10.12
CA LYS A 88 0.64 -15.69 -10.16
C LYS A 88 -0.85 -15.65 -9.82
N VAL A 89 -1.24 -14.88 -8.80
CA VAL A 89 -2.65 -14.70 -8.41
C VAL A 89 -3.45 -14.03 -9.52
N CYS A 90 -2.93 -12.95 -10.10
CA CYS A 90 -3.56 -12.26 -11.23
C CYS A 90 -3.85 -13.25 -12.37
N LYS A 91 -2.84 -14.00 -12.81
CA LYS A 91 -2.98 -15.00 -13.88
C LYS A 91 -3.98 -16.11 -13.54
N ALA A 92 -3.98 -16.58 -12.29
CA ALA A 92 -4.91 -17.61 -11.84
C ALA A 92 -6.37 -17.12 -11.82
N LEU A 93 -6.60 -15.88 -11.38
CA LEU A 93 -7.93 -15.26 -11.41
C LEU A 93 -8.40 -15.01 -12.84
N GLU A 94 -7.53 -14.53 -13.72
CA GLU A 94 -7.86 -14.31 -15.13
C GLU A 94 -8.28 -15.61 -15.83
N ALA A 95 -7.64 -16.74 -15.50
CA ALA A 95 -7.98 -18.06 -16.04
C ALA A 95 -9.41 -18.52 -15.68
N VAL A 96 -10.00 -17.97 -14.61
CA VAL A 96 -11.38 -18.23 -14.19
C VAL A 96 -12.30 -17.04 -14.42
N ASN A 97 -11.91 -16.10 -15.30
CA ASN A 97 -12.67 -14.91 -15.64
C ASN A 97 -12.99 -14.06 -14.40
N LEU A 98 -11.99 -13.84 -13.55
CA LEU A 98 -11.98 -12.91 -12.43
C LEU A 98 -10.75 -12.02 -12.53
N ARG A 99 -10.70 -10.94 -11.74
CA ARG A 99 -9.55 -10.03 -11.69
C ARG A 99 -9.24 -9.60 -10.27
N THR A 100 -8.03 -9.11 -10.06
CA THR A 100 -7.61 -8.37 -8.86
C THR A 100 -6.82 -7.14 -9.29
N LEU A 101 -6.58 -6.22 -8.37
CA LEU A 101 -5.58 -5.17 -8.57
C LEU A 101 -4.18 -5.79 -8.57
N GLY A 102 -3.44 -5.63 -9.67
CA GLY A 102 -2.02 -5.93 -9.72
C GLY A 102 -1.18 -4.79 -9.14
N ILE A 103 0.03 -5.09 -8.65
CA ILE A 103 1.01 -4.06 -8.24
C ILE A 103 1.34 -3.10 -9.40
N LEU A 104 1.23 -3.59 -10.65
CA LEU A 104 1.45 -2.80 -11.87
C LEU A 104 0.25 -1.92 -12.27
N ASP A 105 -0.94 -2.14 -11.71
CA ASP A 105 -2.12 -1.31 -12.00
C ASP A 105 -2.03 0.07 -11.33
N TYR A 106 -1.09 0.25 -10.40
CA TYR A 106 -0.69 1.57 -9.94
C TYR A 106 0.19 2.21 -11.02
N PRO A 107 -0.22 3.35 -11.61
CA PRO A 107 0.53 3.95 -12.70
C PRO A 107 1.95 4.21 -12.23
N LYS A 108 2.95 3.55 -12.83
CA LYS A 108 4.36 3.87 -12.61
C LYS A 108 4.53 5.38 -12.79
N ILE A 109 5.20 6.05 -11.85
CA ILE A 109 5.42 7.49 -12.00
C ILE A 109 6.21 7.69 -13.29
N GLN A 110 5.60 8.36 -14.25
CA GLN A 110 6.34 9.03 -15.30
C GLN A 110 6.60 10.44 -14.81
N ILE A 111 7.87 10.85 -14.74
CA ILE A 111 8.20 12.23 -14.38
C ILE A 111 7.81 13.10 -15.57
N CYS A 112 6.66 13.76 -15.48
CA CYS A 112 6.09 14.46 -16.64
C CYS A 112 6.67 15.86 -16.88
N ASN A 113 7.58 16.38 -16.04
CA ASN A 113 8.17 17.71 -16.25
C ASN A 113 9.57 17.87 -15.65
N GLU A 114 10.41 18.61 -16.36
CA GLU A 114 11.81 18.92 -16.03
C GLU A 114 11.95 19.57 -14.64
N GLY A 115 11.06 20.50 -14.29
CA GLY A 115 11.09 21.13 -12.96
C GLY A 115 10.92 20.15 -11.79
N ARG A 116 10.16 19.05 -11.96
CA ARG A 116 10.10 18.00 -10.94
C ARG A 116 11.38 17.16 -10.93
N GLN A 117 11.97 16.88 -12.09
CA GLN A 117 13.25 16.15 -12.16
C GLN A 117 14.33 16.90 -11.39
N ASN A 118 14.43 18.22 -11.59
CA ASN A 118 15.41 19.05 -10.90
C ASN A 118 15.16 19.06 -9.39
N ALA A 119 13.92 19.24 -8.95
CA ALA A 119 13.58 19.18 -7.52
C ALA A 119 13.93 17.81 -6.89
N PHE A 120 13.74 16.70 -7.61
CA PHE A 120 14.13 15.38 -7.11
C PHE A 120 15.64 15.18 -7.07
N ALA A 121 16.38 15.73 -8.02
CA ALA A 121 17.84 15.73 -7.99
C ALA A 121 18.36 16.50 -6.76
N GLU A 122 17.82 17.70 -6.51
CA GLU A 122 18.17 18.50 -5.32
C GLU A 122 17.86 17.76 -4.01
N ILE A 123 16.70 17.10 -3.92
CA ILE A 123 16.34 16.31 -2.74
C ILE A 123 17.30 15.12 -2.57
N LEU A 124 17.66 14.43 -3.66
CA LEU A 124 18.58 13.30 -3.61
C LEU A 124 19.98 13.74 -3.14
N GLU A 125 20.50 14.85 -3.66
CA GLU A 125 21.79 15.42 -3.23
C GLU A 125 21.79 15.73 -1.73
N ALA A 126 20.74 16.40 -1.23
CA ALA A 126 20.60 16.69 0.20
C ALA A 126 20.50 15.41 1.04
N LEU A 127 19.77 14.39 0.58
CA LEU A 127 19.68 13.11 1.28
C LEU A 127 21.04 12.41 1.36
N ILE A 128 21.81 12.41 0.27
CA ILE A 128 23.15 11.81 0.24
C ILE A 128 24.06 12.53 1.24
N GLU A 129 24.15 13.86 1.16
CA GLU A 129 25.01 14.67 2.03
C GLU A 129 24.72 14.45 3.51
N GLU A 130 23.44 14.53 3.90
CA GLU A 130 23.01 14.36 5.29
C GLU A 130 23.23 12.91 5.75
N CYS A 131 22.88 11.92 4.93
CA CYS A 131 23.02 10.51 5.33
C CYS A 131 24.49 10.09 5.46
N GLU A 132 25.37 10.58 4.59
CA GLU A 132 26.81 10.33 4.71
C GLU A 132 27.41 11.03 5.92
N THR A 133 27.02 12.29 6.16
CA THR A 133 27.50 13.10 7.29
C THR A 133 27.12 12.49 8.64
N TYR A 134 25.86 12.11 8.80
CA TYR A 134 25.33 11.58 10.06
C TYR A 134 25.32 10.05 10.13
N LYS A 135 25.82 9.37 9.08
CA LYS A 135 25.85 7.91 8.96
C LYS A 135 24.46 7.28 9.14
N LEU A 136 23.46 7.90 8.52
CA LEU A 136 22.08 7.40 8.57
C LEU A 136 21.94 6.14 7.70
N PRO A 137 21.16 5.13 8.14
CA PRO A 137 21.13 3.83 7.49
C PRO A 137 20.34 3.83 6.16
N PRO A 138 19.04 4.17 6.13
CA PRO A 138 18.41 4.59 4.88
C PRO A 138 17.64 5.92 4.99
N ALA A 139 17.47 6.58 3.86
CA ALA A 139 16.51 7.67 3.67
C ALA A 139 15.74 7.49 2.36
N GLN A 140 14.47 7.86 2.35
CA GLN A 140 13.60 7.68 1.18
C GLN A 140 12.53 8.75 1.13
N THR A 141 12.08 9.08 -0.08
CA THR A 141 11.05 10.09 -0.30
C THR A 141 9.70 9.45 -0.62
N TRP A 142 8.65 10.09 -0.12
CA TRP A 142 7.28 9.73 -0.40
C TRP A 142 6.58 10.89 -1.09
N ILE A 143 5.85 10.58 -2.15
CA ILE A 143 5.14 11.58 -2.94
C ILE A 143 3.65 11.37 -2.87
N LEU A 144 2.93 12.49 -2.84
CA LEU A 144 1.48 12.47 -2.85
C LEU A 144 0.97 12.06 -4.24
N ARG A 145 0.11 11.05 -4.26
CA ARG A 145 -0.64 10.61 -5.43
C ARG A 145 -2.11 10.96 -5.22
N ARG A 146 -2.66 11.70 -6.17
CA ARG A 146 -4.11 11.81 -6.32
C ARG A 146 -4.52 10.75 -7.32
N HIS A 147 -5.12 9.68 -6.83
CA HIS A 147 -5.80 8.75 -7.70
C HIS A 147 -7.25 9.18 -7.81
N ARG A 148 -7.62 9.73 -8.98
CA ARG A 148 -9.00 9.56 -9.42
C ARG A 148 -9.12 8.10 -9.78
N SER A 149 -9.95 7.35 -9.05
CA SER A 149 -10.41 6.05 -9.53
C SER A 149 -11.17 6.29 -10.84
N ALA A 150 -10.46 6.25 -11.96
CA ALA A 150 -11.08 6.05 -13.24
C ALA A 150 -11.50 4.56 -13.29
N LEU A 151 -12.60 4.21 -12.61
CA LEU A 151 -13.42 3.07 -13.05
C LEU A 151 -14.16 3.46 -14.34
N ALA A 152 -13.41 4.01 -15.30
CA ALA A 152 -13.84 4.38 -16.63
C ALA A 152 -12.93 3.68 -17.65
N TYR A 153 -12.73 2.37 -17.48
CA TYR A 153 -12.40 1.55 -18.65
C TYR A 153 -13.70 1.24 -19.38
N GLY A 154 -13.96 2.08 -20.38
CA GLY A 154 -15.10 1.96 -21.28
C GLY A 154 -15.59 3.32 -21.75
N GLY A 155 -14.85 4.00 -22.63
CA GLY A 155 -15.36 5.15 -23.37
C GLY A 155 -14.30 6.16 -23.74
N VAL A 156 -14.08 6.30 -25.05
CA VAL A 156 -13.44 7.42 -25.76
C VAL A 156 -13.35 8.71 -24.93
N TRP A 157 -12.15 9.28 -24.86
CA TRP A 157 -11.91 10.63 -24.35
C TRP A 157 -12.82 11.63 -25.09
N LYS A 158 -13.90 12.07 -24.44
CA LYS A 158 -14.68 13.22 -24.90
C LYS A 158 -14.72 14.26 -23.79
N ASN A 159 -14.09 15.39 -24.09
CA ASN A 159 -14.22 16.63 -23.34
C ASN A 159 -15.68 17.05 -23.36
N SER A 160 -16.37 16.95 -22.23
CA SER A 160 -17.52 17.81 -21.95
C SER A 160 -17.93 17.71 -20.49
N SER A 161 -17.95 18.88 -19.87
CA SER A 161 -18.73 19.24 -18.69
C SER A 161 -20.14 18.63 -18.71
N SER A 162 -20.45 17.82 -17.71
CA SER A 162 -21.78 17.76 -17.10
C SER A 162 -21.71 16.94 -15.82
N SER A 163 -22.24 17.53 -14.75
CA SER A 163 -22.57 16.94 -13.45
C SER A 163 -22.77 15.43 -13.48
N PHE A 164 -21.85 14.71 -12.85
CA PHE A 164 -22.06 13.31 -12.49
C PHE A 164 -22.12 13.25 -10.97
N ASP A 165 -23.33 13.06 -10.44
CA ASP A 165 -23.55 12.66 -9.06
C ASP A 165 -22.98 11.26 -8.86
N GLY A 166 -21.71 11.20 -8.52
CA GLY A 166 -21.02 9.99 -8.14
C GLY A 166 -19.92 10.41 -7.19
N ARG A 167 -19.98 9.95 -5.93
CA ARG A 167 -18.89 10.12 -4.96
C ARG A 167 -17.66 9.42 -5.51
N CYS A 168 -16.92 10.15 -6.36
CA CYS A 168 -15.57 9.84 -6.74
C CYS A 168 -14.77 10.05 -5.45
N MET A 169 -14.58 8.96 -4.69
CA MET A 169 -13.72 8.99 -3.51
C MET A 169 -12.31 9.24 -4.03
N GLU A 170 -11.89 10.51 -4.02
CA GLU A 170 -10.53 10.91 -4.31
C GLU A 170 -9.63 10.28 -3.23
N GLN A 171 -9.08 9.10 -3.54
CA GLN A 171 -8.18 8.42 -2.63
C GLN A 171 -6.80 9.03 -2.84
N VAL A 172 -6.36 9.76 -1.82
CA VAL A 172 -5.02 10.31 -1.72
C VAL A 172 -4.15 9.28 -1.01
N TYR A 173 -3.18 8.73 -1.72
CA TYR A 173 -2.17 7.85 -1.14
C TYR A 173 -0.78 8.41 -1.40
N MET A 174 0.19 7.92 -0.65
CA MET A 174 1.60 8.21 -0.84
C MET A 174 2.27 6.96 -1.40
N SER A 175 3.09 7.13 -2.42
CA SER A 175 3.95 6.08 -2.95
C SER A 175 5.39 6.49 -2.73
N ASN A 176 6.25 5.52 -2.43
CA ASN A 176 7.69 5.76 -2.44
C ASN A 176 8.13 6.05 -3.89
N PHE A 177 8.97 7.06 -4.06
CA PHE A 177 9.41 7.52 -5.35
C PHE A 177 10.79 6.94 -5.68
N ALA A 178 10.85 6.19 -6.78
CA ALA A 178 12.02 5.38 -7.16
C ALA A 178 13.29 6.18 -7.54
N THR A 179 13.32 7.51 -7.44
CA THR A 179 14.49 8.30 -7.89
C THR A 179 15.09 9.24 -6.85
N ALA A 180 14.56 9.33 -5.63
CA ALA A 180 15.18 10.12 -4.56
C ALA A 180 15.17 9.32 -3.25
N PHE A 181 16.19 8.49 -3.10
CA PHE A 181 16.44 7.67 -1.91
C PHE A 181 17.95 7.47 -1.71
N TYR A 182 18.33 7.22 -0.46
CA TYR A 182 19.67 6.84 -0.06
C TYR A 182 19.58 5.51 0.68
N VAL A 183 20.16 4.47 0.11
CA VAL A 183 20.23 3.12 0.70
C VAL A 183 21.57 2.53 0.31
N VAL A 184 22.46 2.33 1.29
CA VAL A 184 23.82 1.82 1.04
C VAL A 184 23.99 0.39 1.53
N ASP A 185 23.32 0.04 2.63
CA ASP A 185 23.42 -1.28 3.23
C ASP A 185 22.47 -2.27 2.54
N VAL A 186 23.01 -3.43 2.16
CA VAL A 186 22.27 -4.52 1.50
C VAL A 186 21.17 -5.06 2.41
N ASP A 187 21.36 -5.04 3.73
CA ASP A 187 20.39 -5.56 4.69
C ASP A 187 19.12 -4.71 4.76
N VAL A 188 19.20 -3.41 4.43
CA VAL A 188 18.05 -2.50 4.36
C VAL A 188 17.47 -2.35 2.95
N TRP A 189 18.12 -2.93 1.92
CA TRP A 189 17.63 -2.89 0.54
C TRP A 189 16.24 -3.50 0.40
N GLY A 190 16.01 -4.66 1.03
CA GLY A 190 14.70 -5.31 1.02
C GLY A 190 13.60 -4.43 1.63
N PHE A 191 13.92 -3.62 2.64
CA PHE A 191 12.97 -2.64 3.20
C PHE A 191 12.60 -1.55 2.20
N TYR A 192 13.57 -1.04 1.44
CA TYR A 192 13.31 -0.05 0.38
C TYR A 192 12.42 -0.64 -0.72
N GLU A 193 12.74 -1.84 -1.22
CA GLU A 193 11.93 -2.53 -2.24
C GLU A 193 10.49 -2.73 -1.76
N ALA A 194 10.31 -3.14 -0.50
CA ALA A 194 8.99 -3.19 0.09
C ALA A 194 8.32 -1.81 0.00
N CYS A 195 8.95 -0.76 0.54
CA CYS A 195 8.39 0.58 0.54
C CYS A 195 8.00 1.10 -0.86
N ALA A 196 8.72 0.70 -1.92
CA ALA A 196 8.41 1.01 -3.32
C ALA A 196 7.09 0.37 -3.80
N GLU A 197 6.75 -0.81 -3.31
CA GLU A 197 5.55 -1.55 -3.69
C GLU A 197 4.32 -1.16 -2.85
N TYR A 198 4.51 -0.64 -1.64
CA TYR A 198 3.40 -0.22 -0.77
C TYR A 198 2.94 1.22 -1.02
N HIS A 199 1.63 1.44 -0.85
CA HIS A 199 1.05 2.77 -0.83
C HIS A 199 0.44 3.07 0.53
N LEU A 200 0.80 4.21 1.10
CA LEU A 200 0.34 4.63 2.42
C LEU A 200 -0.81 5.62 2.29
N GLN A 201 -1.86 5.46 3.08
CA GLN A 201 -2.92 6.46 3.21
C GLN A 201 -2.58 7.52 4.25
N ARG A 202 -3.37 8.59 4.28
CA ARG A 202 -3.30 9.62 5.31
C ARG A 202 -3.44 8.99 6.71
N GLY A 203 -2.55 9.36 7.63
CA GLY A 203 -2.50 8.80 8.99
C GLY A 203 -1.84 7.42 9.09
N GLN A 204 -1.50 6.79 7.97
CA GLN A 204 -0.78 5.53 7.97
C GLN A 204 0.73 5.74 7.91
N GLY A 205 1.45 5.20 8.88
CA GLY A 205 2.90 5.30 8.91
C GLY A 205 3.38 6.56 9.59
N VAL A 206 4.69 6.57 9.84
CA VAL A 206 5.42 7.81 10.13
C VAL A 206 5.15 8.80 8.99
N THR A 207 5.26 8.35 7.74
CA THR A 207 4.99 9.16 6.55
C THR A 207 3.56 9.70 6.52
N GLY A 208 2.53 8.87 6.68
CA GLY A 208 1.15 9.34 6.61
C GLY A 208 0.72 10.14 7.82
N ARG A 209 1.34 9.96 8.99
CA ARG A 209 1.14 10.85 10.14
C ARG A 209 1.80 12.20 9.94
N ALA A 210 3.02 12.25 9.41
CA ALA A 210 3.69 13.50 9.02
C ALA A 210 2.84 14.29 7.99
N PHE A 211 2.31 13.58 6.99
CA PHE A 211 1.39 14.16 6.02
C PHE A 211 0.11 14.67 6.68
N SER A 212 -0.48 13.92 7.61
CA SER A 212 -1.67 14.35 8.36
C SER A 212 -1.45 15.60 9.20
N SER A 213 -0.28 15.73 9.82
CA SER A 213 0.08 16.85 10.68
C SER A 213 0.58 18.07 9.91
N LEU A 214 0.79 17.96 8.60
CA LEU A 214 1.35 19.01 7.75
C LEU A 214 2.69 19.55 8.28
N GLY A 215 3.51 18.67 8.87
CA GLY A 215 4.74 19.05 9.56
C GLY A 215 5.64 17.86 9.87
N MET A 216 6.73 18.13 10.57
CA MET A 216 7.68 17.10 10.99
C MET A 216 7.04 16.13 11.99
N TYR A 217 7.31 14.84 11.83
CA TYR A 217 6.86 13.81 12.74
C TYR A 217 8.03 12.88 13.08
N PHE A 218 8.30 12.71 14.37
CA PHE A 218 9.34 11.82 14.88
C PHE A 218 8.73 10.63 15.60
N CYS A 219 9.28 9.44 15.35
CA CYS A 219 8.91 8.22 16.02
C CYS A 219 10.17 7.55 16.58
N GLY A 220 10.32 7.56 17.91
CA GLY A 220 11.50 6.99 18.56
C GLY A 220 11.58 5.46 18.51
N ASP A 221 10.44 4.80 18.32
CA ASP A 221 10.34 3.34 18.14
C ASP A 221 9.26 3.03 17.11
N ILE A 222 9.68 2.62 15.92
CA ILE A 222 8.78 2.34 14.81
C ILE A 222 7.86 1.14 15.10
N ALA A 223 8.24 0.22 16.00
CA ALA A 223 7.41 -0.92 16.38
C ALA A 223 6.18 -0.50 17.22
N GLN A 224 6.20 0.68 17.84
CA GLN A 224 5.06 1.23 18.58
C GLN A 224 4.04 1.93 17.68
N SER A 225 4.40 2.16 16.43
CA SER A 225 3.47 2.61 15.42
C SER A 225 2.70 1.38 14.91
N ALA A 226 1.39 1.30 15.20
CA ALA A 226 0.53 0.20 14.73
C ALA A 226 0.73 -0.01 13.22
N LYS A 227 0.68 -1.22 12.68
CA LYS A 227 1.01 -1.50 11.26
C LYS A 227 -0.12 -1.19 10.28
N LEU A 228 -1.37 -1.05 10.75
CA LEU A 228 -2.38 -0.21 10.07
C LEU A 228 -1.93 1.26 9.96
N SER A 229 -0.80 1.59 10.57
CA SER A 229 -0.14 2.87 10.62
C SER A 229 1.40 2.82 10.56
N THR A 230 2.04 1.87 9.85
CA THR A 230 3.44 1.95 9.28
C THR A 230 3.83 0.75 8.44
N LEU A 231 4.64 0.99 7.40
CA LEU A 231 5.82 0.15 7.12
C LEU A 231 6.91 0.47 8.14
#